data_AF-A0A8H5EQ67-F1
#
_entry.id   AF-A0A8H5EQ67-F1
#
_cell.length_a   1.000
_cell.length_b   1.000
_cell.length_c   1.000
_cell.angle_alpha   90.00
_cell.angle_beta   90.00
_cell.angle_gamma   90.00
#
_symmetry.space_group_name_H-M   'P 1'
#
loop_
_entity.id
_entity.type
_entity.pdbx_description
1 polymer ?
#
loop_
_entity_poly.entity_id
_entity_poly.type
_entity_poly.pdbx_seq_one_letter_code
_entity_poly.pdbx_strand_id
1 'polypeptide(L)'
;TSGGAALVTGGLADIAIGTDQGGSIRVPASLCGCVGFKPTHGLVPYTGITSGDQIDDHAGPLARTVDEAAACLDVIAGYDGIDDRSLGAPSAGSFDFLGSLAGVSVKNLRIGVLKEGYDNDLVQPGVKQTFFDTINRLKSLGATVEEVSIPLHKEGPSIWTIQQRISGSAGILGQANGRRGLYLTEFEQARLPWTSSEFEKLFPSTKNTVINGIYLSRNFPGLYAKTVNIGRQIRDAYEAKFKEYDVIIMPTTPFVAPRHGSRESVLKSFEPSIGMTNNTAIFNVTGNPALSLPVGWSKAVDDESVLLPVGLQIVGGLWQEKKVLNVAKALESSFDWEQEGKSTVEETEDVLNEVRRVRESSHL
;
A
#
# COMPACT_ATOMS: atom_id res chain seq x y z
N THR A 1 8.99 -6.40 1.43
CA THR A 1 7.77 -6.01 2.17
C THR A 1 6.85 -7.18 2.50
N SER A 2 6.44 -8.05 1.55
CA SER A 2 5.51 -9.18 1.87
C SER A 2 5.99 -10.11 2.98
N GLY A 3 7.29 -10.42 3.05
CA GLY A 3 7.84 -11.18 4.17
C GLY A 3 7.67 -10.47 5.52
N GLY A 4 7.82 -9.15 5.56
CA GLY A 4 7.56 -8.35 6.76
C GLY A 4 6.10 -8.41 7.19
N ALA A 5 5.15 -8.31 6.25
CA ALA A 5 3.73 -8.45 6.56
C ALA A 5 3.40 -9.83 7.15
N ALA A 6 3.96 -10.90 6.57
CA ALA A 6 3.80 -12.26 7.09
C ALA A 6 4.43 -12.45 8.49
N LEU A 7 5.62 -11.87 8.73
CA LEU A 7 6.27 -11.92 10.05
C LEU A 7 5.45 -11.18 11.12
N VAL A 8 4.90 -10.00 10.77
CA VAL A 8 4.06 -9.19 11.65
C VAL A 8 2.74 -9.91 11.98
N THR A 9 2.03 -10.39 10.96
CA THR A 9 0.79 -11.17 11.17
C THR A 9 1.08 -12.45 11.98
N GLY A 10 2.19 -13.11 11.70
CA GLY A 10 2.60 -14.33 12.41
C GLY A 10 3.10 -14.12 13.85
N GLY A 11 3.18 -12.87 14.33
CA GLY A 11 3.68 -12.56 15.67
C GLY A 11 5.18 -12.81 15.86
N LEU A 12 5.95 -12.87 14.76
CA LEU A 12 7.40 -13.09 14.77
C LEU A 12 8.19 -11.77 14.82
N ALA A 13 7.54 -10.65 14.51
CA ALA A 13 8.05 -9.30 14.67
C ALA A 13 6.88 -8.36 15.00
N ASP A 14 7.09 -7.34 15.82
CA ASP A 14 6.03 -6.38 16.14
C ASP A 14 5.73 -5.44 14.97
N ILE A 15 6.80 -4.93 14.35
CA ILE A 15 6.75 -3.93 13.28
C ILE A 15 7.78 -4.30 12.23
N ALA A 16 7.41 -4.14 10.95
CA ALA A 16 8.35 -4.22 9.83
C ALA A 16 8.37 -2.90 9.05
N ILE A 17 9.54 -2.52 8.55
CA ILE A 17 9.66 -1.41 7.59
C ILE A 17 9.49 -1.96 6.19
N GLY A 18 8.55 -1.36 5.44
CA GLY A 18 8.30 -1.66 4.05
C GLY A 18 8.66 -0.51 3.14
N THR A 19 8.76 -0.83 1.85
CA THR A 19 8.73 0.15 0.76
C THR A 19 7.44 -0.04 -0.03
N ASP A 20 6.93 1.06 -0.60
CA ASP A 20 5.72 1.09 -1.40
C ASP A 20 5.95 1.97 -2.64
N GLN A 21 6.08 1.33 -3.80
CA GLN A 21 6.19 2.00 -5.10
C GLN A 21 4.90 1.98 -5.90
N GLY A 22 4.02 1.02 -5.66
CA GLY A 22 2.71 0.90 -6.32
C GLY A 22 1.63 0.24 -5.45
N GLY A 23 1.89 0.11 -4.15
CA GLY A 23 1.09 -0.66 -3.21
C GLY A 23 1.90 -1.61 -2.33
N SER A 24 3.23 -1.64 -2.41
CA SER A 24 4.02 -2.72 -1.81
C SER A 24 4.03 -2.76 -0.28
N ILE A 25 3.52 -1.76 0.43
CA ILE A 25 3.16 -1.86 1.87
C ILE A 25 1.70 -2.30 2.00
N ARG A 26 0.78 -1.61 1.32
CA ARG A 26 -0.68 -1.78 1.50
C ARG A 26 -1.22 -3.10 0.98
N VAL A 27 -0.74 -3.56 -0.18
CA VAL A 27 -1.13 -4.83 -0.80
C VAL A 27 -0.82 -6.00 0.12
N PRO A 28 0.44 -6.25 0.54
CA PRO A 28 0.70 -7.37 1.45
C PRO A 28 0.04 -7.20 2.81
N ALA A 29 -0.15 -5.96 3.30
CA ALA A 29 -0.94 -5.73 4.52
C ALA A 29 -2.39 -6.22 4.38
N SER A 30 -3.06 -5.88 3.27
CA SER A 30 -4.40 -6.37 2.93
C SER A 30 -4.44 -7.90 2.82
N LEU A 31 -3.48 -8.49 2.11
CA LEU A 31 -3.46 -9.93 1.82
C LEU A 31 -3.04 -10.79 3.01
N CYS A 32 -2.25 -10.24 3.95
CA CYS A 32 -1.80 -10.92 5.16
C CYS A 32 -2.64 -10.57 6.40
N GLY A 33 -3.56 -9.59 6.33
CA GLY A 33 -4.39 -9.21 7.46
C GLY A 33 -3.62 -8.45 8.55
N CYS A 34 -2.89 -7.40 8.17
CA CYS A 34 -2.25 -6.48 9.11
C CYS A 34 -2.38 -5.02 8.63
N VAL A 35 -1.95 -4.08 9.47
CA VAL A 35 -1.94 -2.65 9.12
C VAL A 35 -0.72 -2.35 8.26
N GLY A 36 -0.92 -1.66 7.14
CA GLY A 36 0.18 -1.18 6.31
C GLY A 36 -0.05 0.27 5.93
N PHE A 37 0.88 1.15 6.30
CA PHE A 37 0.73 2.58 6.04
C PHE A 37 1.81 3.09 5.10
N LYS A 38 1.38 3.62 3.95
CA LYS A 38 2.19 4.42 3.04
C LYS A 38 1.97 5.91 3.33
N PRO A 39 2.92 6.62 3.95
CA PRO A 39 2.76 8.05 4.26
C PRO A 39 2.80 8.95 3.02
N THR A 40 2.62 10.26 3.22
CA THR A 40 2.86 11.26 2.17
C THR A 40 4.25 11.10 1.57
N HIS A 41 4.37 11.31 0.26
CA HIS A 41 5.67 11.27 -0.43
C HIS A 41 6.62 12.28 0.22
N GLY A 42 7.80 11.81 0.61
CA GLY A 42 8.79 12.62 1.32
C GLY A 42 8.59 12.74 2.83
N LEU A 43 7.51 12.23 3.43
CA LEU A 43 7.38 12.27 4.90
C LEU A 43 8.43 11.40 5.59
N VAL A 44 8.62 10.16 5.12
CA VAL A 44 9.66 9.26 5.60
C VAL A 44 10.81 9.31 4.58
N PRO A 45 12.05 9.60 5.01
CA PRO A 45 13.19 9.67 4.12
C PRO A 45 13.49 8.30 3.51
N TYR A 46 13.90 8.29 2.25
CA TYR A 46 14.23 7.09 1.49
C TYR A 46 15.75 6.82 1.45
N THR A 47 16.52 7.56 2.24
CA THR A 47 17.98 7.41 2.38
C THR A 47 18.36 5.97 2.70
N GLY A 48 19.29 5.40 1.90
CA GLY A 48 19.76 4.03 2.09
C GLY A 48 18.86 2.93 1.50
N ILE A 49 17.73 3.29 0.88
CA ILE A 49 16.80 2.34 0.26
C ILE A 49 16.99 2.35 -1.26
N THR A 50 16.98 1.15 -1.86
CA THR A 50 17.08 1.01 -3.32
C THR A 50 15.85 1.60 -4.01
N SER A 51 16.07 2.62 -4.84
CA SER A 51 15.01 3.35 -5.55
C SER A 51 14.49 2.61 -6.77
N GLY A 52 13.16 2.67 -6.97
CA GLY A 52 12.51 2.29 -8.22
C GLY A 52 12.32 3.51 -9.12
N ASP A 53 11.36 4.35 -8.77
CA ASP A 53 11.20 5.69 -9.36
C ASP A 53 11.07 6.70 -8.23
N GLN A 54 11.89 7.74 -8.27
CA GLN A 54 12.04 8.63 -7.14
C GLN A 54 10.80 9.46 -6.83
N ILE A 55 9.89 9.60 -7.79
CA ILE A 55 8.59 10.27 -7.60
C ILE A 55 7.52 9.36 -6.96
N ASP A 56 7.74 8.05 -6.96
CA ASP A 56 6.78 7.05 -6.47
C ASP A 56 7.32 6.25 -5.26
N ASP A 57 8.58 6.46 -4.87
CA ASP A 57 9.23 5.78 -3.75
C ASP A 57 8.69 6.27 -2.39
N HIS A 58 8.09 5.36 -1.62
CA HIS A 58 7.71 5.59 -0.23
C HIS A 58 8.28 4.50 0.68
N ALA A 59 8.58 4.87 1.93
CA ALA A 59 8.82 3.95 3.03
C ALA A 59 7.78 4.15 4.14
N GLY A 60 7.49 3.11 4.91
CA GLY A 60 6.49 3.17 5.97
C GLY A 60 6.31 1.85 6.72
N PRO A 61 5.49 1.86 7.79
CA PRO A 61 5.33 0.70 8.65
C PRO A 61 4.34 -0.33 8.13
N LEU A 62 4.62 -1.58 8.49
CA LEU A 62 3.68 -2.68 8.64
C LEU A 62 3.61 -3.04 10.12
N ALA A 63 2.41 -3.16 10.68
CA ALA A 63 2.20 -3.47 12.09
C ALA A 63 0.89 -4.24 12.30
N ARG A 64 0.67 -4.81 13.49
CA ARG A 64 -0.58 -5.53 13.80
C ARG A 64 -1.71 -4.56 14.12
N THR A 65 -1.39 -3.40 14.66
CA THR A 65 -2.35 -2.38 15.09
C THR A 65 -2.06 -1.00 14.52
N VAL A 66 -3.07 -0.14 14.51
CA VAL A 66 -2.91 1.27 14.11
C VAL A 66 -2.00 2.03 15.07
N ASP A 67 -2.02 1.71 16.38
CA ASP A 67 -1.12 2.31 17.38
C ASP A 67 0.34 1.98 17.09
N GLU A 68 0.68 0.72 16.81
CA GLU A 68 2.05 0.33 16.46
C GLU A 68 2.53 0.99 15.16
N ALA A 69 1.66 1.10 14.16
CA ALA A 69 1.98 1.82 12.93
C ALA A 69 2.22 3.33 13.19
N ALA A 70 1.39 3.96 14.03
CA ALA A 70 1.55 5.36 14.41
C ALA A 70 2.81 5.60 15.24
N ALA A 71 3.10 4.72 16.21
CA ALA A 71 4.31 4.75 17.02
C ALA A 71 5.58 4.62 16.16
N CYS A 72 5.55 3.75 15.14
CA CYS A 72 6.65 3.66 14.20
C CYS A 72 6.84 4.97 13.42
N LEU A 73 5.75 5.61 12.98
CA LEU A 73 5.84 6.87 12.24
C LEU A 73 6.39 8.01 13.08
N ASP A 74 6.09 8.08 14.37
CA ASP A 74 6.68 9.08 15.27
C ASP A 74 8.22 9.00 15.30
N VAL A 75 8.77 7.80 15.06
CA VAL A 75 10.21 7.57 15.03
C VAL A 75 10.82 7.82 13.64
N ILE A 76 10.17 7.36 12.57
CA ILE A 76 10.79 7.34 11.22
C ILE A 76 10.44 8.54 10.35
N ALA A 77 9.44 9.35 10.72
CA ALA A 77 9.01 10.49 9.91
C ALA A 77 9.89 11.74 10.14
N GLY A 78 10.08 12.50 9.07
CA GLY A 78 10.71 13.82 9.06
C GLY A 78 11.99 13.87 8.25
N TYR A 79 12.34 15.07 7.78
CA TYR A 79 13.54 15.26 6.97
C TYR A 79 14.81 14.90 7.74
N ASP A 80 15.66 14.07 7.12
CA ASP A 80 16.94 13.60 7.68
C ASP A 80 18.14 14.48 7.29
N GLY A 81 17.93 15.53 6.50
CA GLY A 81 19.01 16.36 5.97
C GLY A 81 19.72 15.77 4.74
N ILE A 82 19.30 14.61 4.24
CA ILE A 82 19.98 13.85 3.19
C ILE A 82 19.06 13.64 1.97
N ASP A 83 17.84 13.14 2.16
CA ASP A 83 16.94 12.83 1.04
C ASP A 83 16.20 14.08 0.54
N ASP A 84 16.52 14.52 -0.68
CA ASP A 84 15.87 15.66 -1.31
C ASP A 84 14.38 15.44 -1.66
N ARG A 85 13.83 14.22 -1.49
CA ARG A 85 12.37 13.97 -1.52
C ARG A 85 11.66 14.61 -0.32
N SER A 86 12.37 14.70 0.81
CA SER A 86 11.82 15.09 2.10
C SER A 86 11.98 16.57 2.43
N LEU A 87 12.44 17.40 1.49
CA LEU A 87 12.65 18.84 1.72
C LEU A 87 11.39 19.60 2.17
N GLY A 88 10.20 19.11 1.81
CA GLY A 88 8.92 19.68 2.24
C GLY A 88 8.40 19.14 3.58
N ALA A 89 9.05 18.13 4.16
CA ALA A 89 8.60 17.50 5.39
C ALA A 89 9.03 18.32 6.62
N PRO A 90 8.21 18.37 7.68
CA PRO A 90 8.64 18.82 9.00
C PRO A 90 9.87 18.04 9.50
N SER A 91 10.61 18.62 10.45
CA SER A 91 11.80 17.99 11.02
C SER A 91 11.46 16.68 11.76
N ALA A 92 12.41 15.76 11.80
CA ALA A 92 12.27 14.53 12.59
C ALA A 92 11.92 14.85 14.05
N GLY A 93 11.02 14.05 14.63
CA GLY A 93 10.53 14.22 16.01
C GLY A 93 9.53 15.36 16.23
N SER A 94 9.05 16.03 15.17
CA SER A 94 8.01 17.07 15.27
C SER A 94 6.57 16.52 15.16
N PHE A 95 6.43 15.20 15.00
CA PHE A 95 5.14 14.53 14.85
C PHE A 95 4.67 13.93 16.18
N ASP A 96 3.36 13.71 16.26
CA ASP A 96 2.69 13.04 17.37
C ASP A 96 1.48 12.30 16.79
N PHE A 97 1.78 11.25 16.03
CA PHE A 97 0.82 10.37 15.40
C PHE A 97 0.17 9.47 16.45
N LEU A 98 0.95 8.84 17.34
CA LEU A 98 0.40 7.96 18.37
C LEU A 98 -0.48 8.74 19.35
N GLY A 99 -0.03 9.90 19.84
CA GLY A 99 -0.84 10.73 20.75
C GLY A 99 -2.13 11.25 20.09
N SER A 100 -2.12 11.44 18.76
CA SER A 100 -3.32 11.85 18.02
C SER A 100 -4.44 10.81 17.98
N LEU A 101 -4.15 9.55 18.34
CA LEU A 101 -5.11 8.45 18.40
C LEU A 101 -6.00 8.46 19.66
N ALA A 102 -5.62 9.23 20.69
CA ALA A 102 -6.35 9.25 21.94
C ALA A 102 -7.77 9.81 21.77
N GLY A 103 -8.79 9.01 22.10
CA GLY A 103 -10.19 9.42 22.08
C GLY A 103 -10.76 9.74 20.69
N VAL A 104 -10.14 9.21 19.63
CA VAL A 104 -10.60 9.44 18.26
C VAL A 104 -12.02 8.92 18.02
N SER A 105 -12.73 9.62 17.14
CA SER A 105 -14.08 9.27 16.71
C SER A 105 -14.27 9.65 15.25
N VAL A 106 -15.08 8.88 14.53
CA VAL A 106 -15.52 9.23 13.17
C VAL A 106 -16.80 10.07 13.16
N LYS A 107 -17.34 10.42 14.32
CA LYS A 107 -18.58 11.20 14.42
C LYS A 107 -18.43 12.54 13.69
N ASN A 108 -19.36 12.82 12.79
CA ASN A 108 -19.40 14.01 11.92
C ASN A 108 -18.26 14.13 10.90
N LEU A 109 -17.40 13.11 10.73
CA LEU A 109 -16.44 13.10 9.62
C LEU A 109 -17.15 12.83 8.30
N ARG A 110 -16.66 13.44 7.23
CA ARG A 110 -17.14 13.20 5.87
C ARG A 110 -16.22 12.20 5.17
N ILE A 111 -16.72 11.01 4.91
CA ILE A 111 -15.96 9.92 4.28
C ILE A 111 -16.49 9.71 2.86
N GLY A 112 -15.63 9.90 1.86
CA GLY A 112 -15.96 9.61 0.47
C GLY A 112 -15.74 8.12 0.15
N VAL A 113 -16.70 7.46 -0.47
CA VAL A 113 -16.58 6.09 -1.00
C VAL A 113 -16.28 6.17 -2.48
N LEU A 114 -15.06 5.82 -2.91
CA LEU A 114 -14.68 5.98 -4.31
C LEU A 114 -15.34 4.93 -5.20
N LYS A 115 -16.27 5.36 -6.05
CA LYS A 115 -16.98 4.49 -7.00
C LYS A 115 -16.02 3.65 -7.84
N GLU A 116 -15.02 4.29 -8.44
CA GLU A 116 -14.08 3.63 -9.34
C GLU A 116 -13.26 2.53 -8.65
N GLY A 117 -13.13 2.59 -7.31
CA GLY A 117 -12.35 1.62 -6.53
C GLY A 117 -13.08 0.31 -6.23
N TYR A 118 -14.41 0.24 -6.31
CA TYR A 118 -15.18 -0.98 -6.02
C TYR A 118 -16.15 -1.41 -7.14
N ASP A 119 -16.47 -0.52 -8.07
CA ASP A 119 -17.46 -0.77 -9.13
C ASP A 119 -16.77 -1.18 -10.45
N ASN A 120 -16.19 -2.37 -10.44
CA ASN A 120 -15.56 -3.00 -11.60
C ASN A 120 -15.51 -4.53 -11.47
N ASP A 121 -15.28 -5.21 -12.58
CA ASP A 121 -15.38 -6.68 -12.69
C ASP A 121 -14.27 -7.46 -11.96
N LEU A 122 -13.19 -6.78 -11.54
CA LEU A 122 -12.10 -7.45 -10.82
C LEU A 122 -12.43 -7.63 -9.34
N VAL A 123 -13.36 -6.83 -8.79
CA VAL A 123 -13.67 -6.85 -7.37
C VAL A 123 -14.53 -8.06 -7.04
N GLN A 124 -13.98 -8.96 -6.23
CA GLN A 124 -14.68 -10.18 -5.83
C GLN A 124 -15.93 -9.86 -5.01
N PRO A 125 -17.02 -10.64 -5.16
CA PRO A 125 -18.25 -10.43 -4.41
C PRO A 125 -18.04 -10.38 -2.89
N GLY A 126 -17.22 -11.27 -2.33
CA GLY A 126 -16.95 -11.30 -0.88
C GLY A 126 -16.13 -10.09 -0.39
N VAL A 127 -15.18 -9.60 -1.20
CA VAL A 127 -14.46 -8.34 -0.92
C VAL A 127 -15.42 -7.16 -0.97
N LYS A 128 -16.27 -7.10 -2.00
CA LYS A 128 -17.28 -6.04 -2.17
C LYS A 128 -18.26 -6.02 -1.00
N GLN A 129 -18.76 -7.18 -0.58
CA GLN A 129 -19.67 -7.32 0.55
C GLN A 129 -19.01 -6.84 1.86
N THR A 130 -17.81 -7.34 2.18
CA THR A 130 -17.06 -6.93 3.38
C THR A 130 -16.80 -5.42 3.40
N PHE A 131 -16.49 -4.84 2.24
CA PHE A 131 -16.33 -3.39 2.09
C PHE A 131 -17.62 -2.62 2.38
N PHE A 132 -18.77 -3.07 1.87
CA PHE A 132 -20.07 -2.44 2.17
C PHE A 132 -20.50 -2.60 3.63
N ASP A 133 -20.20 -3.73 4.27
CA ASP A 133 -20.44 -3.92 5.70
C ASP A 133 -19.61 -2.94 6.53
N THR A 134 -18.37 -2.69 6.10
CA THR A 134 -17.49 -1.68 6.70
C THR A 134 -18.05 -0.25 6.52
N ILE A 135 -18.62 0.07 5.36
CA ILE A 135 -19.31 1.35 5.12
C ILE A 135 -20.48 1.54 6.10
N ASN A 136 -21.28 0.49 6.31
CA ASN A 136 -22.41 0.52 7.24
C ASN A 136 -21.95 0.73 8.69
N ARG A 137 -20.82 0.13 9.08
CA ARG A 137 -20.19 0.35 10.39
C ARG A 137 -19.72 1.79 10.57
N LEU A 138 -19.06 2.37 9.58
CA LEU A 138 -18.65 3.79 9.65
C LEU A 138 -19.87 4.72 9.81
N LYS A 139 -20.98 4.43 9.12
CA LYS A 139 -22.25 5.17 9.30
C LYS A 139 -22.82 5.01 10.71
N SER A 140 -22.82 3.80 11.28
CA SER A 140 -23.35 3.56 12.63
C SER A 140 -22.50 4.21 13.73
N LEU A 141 -21.20 4.41 13.48
CA LEU A 141 -20.30 5.18 14.34
C LEU A 141 -20.47 6.71 14.20
N GLY A 142 -21.36 7.17 13.32
CA GLY A 142 -21.74 8.57 13.18
C GLY A 142 -21.00 9.34 12.09
N ALA A 143 -20.29 8.67 11.17
CA ALA A 143 -19.72 9.32 10.00
C ALA A 143 -20.77 9.61 8.94
N THR A 144 -20.61 10.71 8.20
CA THR A 144 -21.33 10.95 6.94
C THR A 144 -20.57 10.27 5.82
N VAL A 145 -21.15 9.21 5.25
CA VAL A 145 -20.50 8.41 4.21
C VAL A 145 -21.25 8.53 2.89
N GLU A 146 -20.59 9.09 1.88
CA GLU A 146 -21.19 9.42 0.58
C GLU A 146 -20.36 8.84 -0.58
N GLU A 147 -21.01 8.39 -1.65
CA GLU A 147 -20.31 7.99 -2.87
C GLU A 147 -19.65 9.21 -3.53
N VAL A 148 -18.40 9.05 -3.96
CA VAL A 148 -17.65 10.06 -4.74
C VAL A 148 -17.10 9.42 -6.01
N SER A 149 -16.95 10.22 -7.06
CA SER A 149 -16.35 9.79 -8.32
C SER A 149 -15.13 10.63 -8.65
N ILE A 150 -14.05 9.93 -8.99
CA ILE A 150 -12.83 10.50 -9.57
C ILE A 150 -12.47 9.60 -10.76
N PRO A 151 -13.03 9.84 -11.96
CA PRO A 151 -12.87 8.93 -13.10
C PRO A 151 -11.40 8.68 -13.49
N LEU A 152 -10.54 9.67 -13.28
CA LEU A 152 -9.10 9.58 -13.53
C LEU A 152 -8.37 8.57 -12.64
N HIS A 153 -8.98 8.08 -11.54
CA HIS A 153 -8.44 7.01 -10.72
C HIS A 153 -8.02 5.79 -11.56
N LYS A 154 -8.84 5.47 -12.58
CA LYS A 154 -8.65 4.31 -13.47
C LYS A 154 -7.36 4.39 -14.30
N GLU A 155 -6.79 5.58 -14.47
CA GLU A 155 -5.54 5.79 -15.23
C GLU A 155 -4.29 5.43 -14.41
N GLY A 156 -4.42 5.36 -13.08
CA GLY A 156 -3.30 5.17 -12.16
C GLY A 156 -2.38 3.99 -12.50
N PRO A 157 -2.91 2.77 -12.71
CA PRO A 157 -2.09 1.61 -13.05
C PRO A 157 -1.26 1.80 -14.33
N SER A 158 -1.83 2.43 -15.36
CA SER A 158 -1.14 2.69 -16.62
C SER A 158 -0.02 3.72 -16.46
N ILE A 159 -0.32 4.82 -15.77
CA ILE A 159 0.63 5.91 -15.48
C ILE A 159 1.83 5.38 -14.68
N TRP A 160 1.54 4.70 -13.58
CA TRP A 160 2.53 4.08 -12.71
C TRP A 160 3.37 3.04 -13.46
N THR A 161 2.73 2.17 -14.25
CA THR A 161 3.46 1.15 -15.02
C THR A 161 4.47 1.80 -15.95
N ILE A 162 4.08 2.85 -16.69
CA ILE A 162 4.99 3.56 -17.59
C ILE A 162 6.15 4.21 -16.81
N GLN A 163 5.87 4.85 -15.68
CA GLN A 163 6.88 5.46 -14.82
C GLN A 163 7.92 4.43 -14.35
N GLN A 164 7.46 3.33 -13.77
CA GLN A 164 8.33 2.25 -13.30
C GLN A 164 9.08 1.54 -14.42
N ARG A 165 8.48 1.41 -15.62
CA ARG A 165 9.21 0.88 -16.78
C ARG A 165 10.33 1.81 -17.19
N ILE A 166 10.09 3.12 -17.33
CA ILE A 166 11.12 4.05 -17.79
C ILE A 166 12.15 4.34 -16.69
N SER A 167 11.72 4.93 -15.58
CA SER A 167 12.62 5.36 -14.49
C SER A 167 13.21 4.18 -13.74
N GLY A 168 12.40 3.16 -13.43
CA GLY A 168 12.88 1.93 -12.78
C GLY A 168 13.92 1.18 -13.60
N SER A 169 13.80 1.16 -14.93
CA SER A 169 14.85 0.60 -15.79
C SER A 169 16.13 1.44 -15.77
N ALA A 170 16.03 2.77 -15.77
CA ALA A 170 17.19 3.63 -15.63
C ALA A 170 17.90 3.37 -14.28
N GLY A 171 17.16 3.22 -13.19
CA GLY A 171 17.71 2.84 -11.87
C GLY A 171 18.43 1.49 -11.92
N ILE A 172 17.76 0.45 -12.40
CA ILE A 172 18.36 -0.90 -12.52
C ILE A 172 19.65 -0.86 -13.36
N LEU A 173 19.71 -0.05 -14.42
CA LEU A 173 20.86 0.05 -15.30
C LEU A 173 21.96 1.01 -14.82
N GLY A 174 21.84 1.58 -13.61
CA GLY A 174 22.86 2.50 -13.05
C GLY A 174 22.81 3.92 -13.64
N GLN A 175 21.66 4.31 -14.18
CA GLN A 175 21.45 5.57 -14.90
C GLN A 175 20.54 6.54 -14.12
N ALA A 176 20.19 6.22 -12.87
CA ALA A 176 19.44 7.10 -11.98
C ALA A 176 20.32 8.27 -11.52
N ASN A 177 20.28 9.37 -12.26
CA ASN A 177 21.05 10.58 -12.00
C ASN A 177 20.14 11.75 -11.59
N GLY A 178 20.74 12.82 -11.04
CA GLY A 178 20.07 14.12 -10.89
C GLY A 178 19.42 14.38 -9.54
N ARG A 179 19.75 13.61 -8.50
CA ARG A 179 19.31 13.84 -7.11
C ARG A 179 20.42 14.34 -6.21
N ARG A 180 20.05 15.05 -5.15
CA ARG A 180 20.93 15.51 -4.07
C ARG A 180 20.70 14.63 -2.85
N GLY A 181 21.75 13.96 -2.37
CA GLY A 181 21.66 13.12 -1.18
C GLY A 181 22.74 12.04 -1.14
N LEU A 182 22.49 10.99 -0.36
CA LEU A 182 23.37 9.84 -0.26
C LEU A 182 23.23 8.93 -1.48
N TYR A 183 24.38 8.52 -2.05
CA TYR A 183 24.46 7.52 -3.10
C TYR A 183 25.26 6.32 -2.59
N LEU A 184 24.73 5.10 -2.72
CA LEU A 184 25.34 3.88 -2.18
C LEU A 184 26.41 3.34 -3.15
N THR A 185 27.63 3.88 -3.07
CA THR A 185 28.71 3.60 -4.02
C THR A 185 29.11 2.13 -4.12
N GLU A 186 29.21 1.44 -3.00
CA GLU A 186 29.58 0.02 -2.93
C GLU A 186 28.47 -0.87 -3.49
N PHE A 187 27.20 -0.49 -3.29
CA PHE A 187 26.05 -1.20 -3.87
C PHE A 187 26.03 -1.09 -5.40
N GLU A 188 26.31 0.11 -5.94
CA GLU A 188 26.40 0.33 -7.39
C GLU A 188 27.56 -0.47 -8.02
N GLN A 189 28.73 -0.46 -7.38
CA GLN A 189 29.88 -1.25 -7.83
C GLN A 189 29.63 -2.75 -7.79
N ALA A 190 28.88 -3.23 -6.78
CA ALA A 190 28.58 -4.65 -6.62
C ALA A 190 27.56 -5.16 -7.66
N ARG A 191 26.72 -4.29 -8.22
CA ARG A 191 25.61 -4.68 -9.11
C ARG A 191 25.82 -4.32 -10.59
N LEU A 192 26.90 -3.61 -10.93
CA LEU A 192 27.19 -3.13 -12.29
C LEU A 192 28.62 -3.50 -12.73
N PRO A 193 28.86 -3.67 -14.04
CA PRO A 193 27.89 -3.65 -15.13
C PRO A 193 27.09 -4.97 -15.21
N TRP A 194 25.86 -4.90 -15.72
CA TRP A 194 25.06 -6.11 -15.97
C TRP A 194 25.69 -6.98 -17.05
N THR A 195 25.79 -8.27 -16.76
CA THR A 195 26.12 -9.34 -17.70
C THR A 195 24.87 -10.10 -18.15
N SER A 196 24.97 -10.84 -19.26
CA SER A 196 23.88 -11.70 -19.73
C SER A 196 23.47 -12.74 -18.68
N SER A 197 24.44 -13.32 -17.96
CA SER A 197 24.17 -14.33 -16.92
C SER A 197 23.40 -13.77 -15.72
N GLU A 198 23.72 -12.53 -15.30
CA GLU A 198 22.98 -11.87 -14.23
C GLU A 198 21.56 -11.52 -14.68
N PHE A 199 21.40 -11.01 -15.90
CA PHE A 199 20.09 -10.72 -16.46
C PHE A 199 19.21 -11.98 -16.55
N GLU A 200 19.78 -13.13 -16.93
CA GLU A 200 19.07 -14.41 -17.00
C GLU A 200 18.55 -14.88 -15.63
N LYS A 201 19.22 -14.53 -14.53
CA LYS A 201 18.78 -14.87 -13.17
C LYS A 201 17.62 -14.02 -12.67
N LEU A 202 17.35 -12.87 -13.29
CA LEU A 202 16.28 -11.98 -12.87
C LEU A 202 14.91 -12.66 -12.94
N PHE A 203 14.06 -12.33 -11.97
CA PHE A 203 12.66 -12.73 -12.01
C PHE A 203 12.00 -12.15 -13.29
N PRO A 204 11.02 -12.84 -13.91
CA PRO A 204 10.40 -12.37 -15.14
C PRO A 204 9.86 -10.94 -15.07
N SER A 205 9.47 -10.44 -13.89
CA SER A 205 8.93 -9.08 -13.72
C SER A 205 10.00 -8.01 -13.88
N THR A 206 11.19 -8.27 -13.36
CA THR A 206 12.33 -7.39 -13.50
C THR A 206 12.83 -7.39 -14.94
N LYS A 207 12.86 -8.56 -15.61
CA LYS A 207 13.17 -8.64 -17.05
C LYS A 207 12.16 -7.85 -17.88
N ASN A 208 10.87 -8.04 -17.62
CA ASN A 208 9.79 -7.28 -18.26
C ASN A 208 9.97 -5.77 -18.03
N THR A 209 10.42 -5.38 -16.84
CA THR A 209 10.69 -3.98 -16.51
C THR A 209 11.76 -3.40 -17.42
N VAL A 210 12.95 -4.01 -17.42
CA VAL A 210 14.12 -3.54 -18.19
C VAL A 210 13.84 -3.52 -19.69
N ILE A 211 13.29 -4.60 -20.25
CA ILE A 211 13.03 -4.71 -21.70
C ILE A 211 12.04 -3.62 -22.15
N ASN A 212 10.91 -3.47 -21.44
CA ASN A 212 9.91 -2.48 -21.82
C ASN A 212 10.40 -1.05 -21.52
N GLY A 213 11.20 -0.83 -20.48
CA GLY A 213 11.77 0.48 -20.20
C GLY A 213 12.68 0.98 -21.31
N ILE A 214 13.57 0.12 -21.80
CA ILE A 214 14.44 0.42 -22.93
C ILE A 214 13.60 0.68 -24.19
N TYR A 215 12.59 -0.16 -24.46
CA TYR A 215 11.70 0.00 -25.61
C TYR A 215 10.92 1.32 -25.56
N LEU A 216 10.29 1.64 -24.42
CA LEU A 216 9.48 2.83 -24.24
C LEU A 216 10.34 4.10 -24.36
N SER A 217 11.52 4.11 -23.74
CA SER A 217 12.44 5.25 -23.77
C SER A 217 12.96 5.55 -25.18
N ARG A 218 13.15 4.51 -26.01
CA ARG A 218 13.63 4.66 -27.40
C ARG A 218 12.54 5.12 -28.36
N ASN A 219 11.32 4.61 -28.21
CA ASN A 219 10.27 4.76 -29.22
C ASN A 219 9.23 5.84 -28.88
N PHE A 220 9.14 6.27 -27.63
CA PHE A 220 8.12 7.22 -27.17
C PHE A 220 8.75 8.38 -26.38
N PRO A 221 9.51 9.26 -27.05
CA PRO A 221 10.09 10.44 -26.40
C PRO A 221 8.99 11.31 -25.77
N GLY A 222 9.22 11.76 -24.54
CA GLY A 222 8.24 12.56 -23.78
C GLY A 222 7.13 11.76 -23.07
N LEU A 223 7.09 10.44 -23.23
CA LEU A 223 6.06 9.62 -22.57
C LEU A 223 6.13 9.72 -21.04
N TYR A 224 7.33 9.69 -20.45
CA TYR A 224 7.50 9.90 -19.01
C TYR A 224 7.06 11.31 -18.56
N ALA A 225 7.36 12.35 -19.35
CA ALA A 225 6.88 13.70 -19.03
C ALA A 225 5.35 13.79 -19.08
N LYS A 226 4.71 13.07 -20.01
CA LYS A 226 3.26 12.96 -20.09
C LYS A 226 2.67 12.32 -18.83
N THR A 227 3.26 11.24 -18.33
CA THR A 227 2.77 10.58 -17.10
C THR A 227 2.89 11.49 -15.88
N VAL A 228 3.99 12.23 -15.74
CA VAL A 228 4.16 13.22 -14.67
C VAL A 228 3.08 14.31 -14.73
N ASN A 229 2.79 14.86 -15.92
CA ASN A 229 1.77 15.89 -16.08
C ASN A 229 0.36 15.38 -15.78
N ILE A 230 0.01 14.17 -16.22
CA ILE A 230 -1.29 13.56 -15.90
C ILE A 230 -1.35 13.24 -14.41
N GLY A 231 -0.31 12.66 -13.81
CA GLY A 231 -0.24 12.38 -12.38
C GLY A 231 -0.52 13.62 -11.51
N ARG A 232 -0.03 14.79 -11.93
CA ARG A 232 -0.39 16.07 -11.29
C ARG A 232 -1.88 16.38 -11.38
N GLN A 233 -2.50 16.22 -12.55
CA GLN A 233 -3.94 16.44 -12.71
C GLN A 233 -4.76 15.51 -11.82
N ILE A 234 -4.33 14.25 -11.67
CA ILE A 234 -5.01 13.30 -10.79
C ILE A 234 -4.86 13.71 -9.32
N ARG A 235 -3.66 14.12 -8.90
CA ARG A 235 -3.44 14.68 -7.56
C ARG A 235 -4.35 15.87 -7.32
N ASP A 236 -4.42 16.83 -8.24
CA ASP A 236 -5.27 18.02 -8.10
C ASP A 236 -6.75 17.64 -7.95
N ALA A 237 -7.21 16.58 -8.64
CA ALA A 237 -8.57 16.06 -8.51
C ALA A 237 -8.84 15.42 -7.12
N TYR A 238 -7.88 14.67 -6.57
CA TYR A 238 -7.96 14.13 -5.20
C TYR A 238 -7.94 15.24 -4.15
N GLU A 239 -6.99 16.17 -4.26
CA GLU A 239 -6.88 17.30 -3.32
C GLU A 239 -8.11 18.20 -3.35
N ALA A 240 -8.78 18.34 -4.51
CA ALA A 240 -10.07 19.01 -4.59
C ALA A 240 -11.14 18.29 -3.75
N LYS A 241 -11.16 16.94 -3.77
CA LYS A 241 -12.08 16.15 -2.95
C LYS A 241 -11.74 16.15 -1.47
N PHE A 242 -10.47 16.22 -1.09
CA PHE A 242 -10.07 16.33 0.31
C PHE A 242 -10.40 17.69 0.96
N LYS A 243 -10.87 18.68 0.18
CA LYS A 243 -11.50 19.91 0.72
C LYS A 243 -12.92 19.68 1.18
N GLU A 244 -13.59 18.65 0.66
CA GLU A 244 -14.99 18.32 0.95
C GLU A 244 -15.09 17.13 1.93
N TYR A 245 -14.17 16.17 1.82
CA TYR A 245 -14.12 14.92 2.56
C TYR A 245 -12.84 14.84 3.40
N ASP A 246 -12.94 14.30 4.61
CA ASP A 246 -11.79 14.09 5.48
C ASP A 246 -10.87 12.99 4.98
N VAL A 247 -11.47 11.91 4.46
CA VAL A 247 -10.77 10.79 3.83
C VAL A 247 -11.62 10.21 2.69
N ILE A 248 -10.97 9.48 1.80
CA ILE A 248 -11.61 8.66 0.76
C ILE A 248 -11.25 7.20 1.01
N ILE A 249 -12.24 6.31 0.91
CA ILE A 249 -12.09 4.88 1.12
C ILE A 249 -12.44 4.04 -0.12
N MET A 250 -11.79 2.89 -0.23
CA MET A 250 -12.02 1.85 -1.24
C MET A 250 -11.42 0.52 -0.75
N PRO A 251 -11.75 -0.64 -1.37
CA PRO A 251 -10.99 -1.86 -1.12
C PRO A 251 -9.50 -1.65 -1.40
N THR A 252 -8.61 -2.19 -0.58
CA THR A 252 -7.16 -2.09 -0.84
C THR A 252 -6.78 -2.91 -2.06
N THR A 253 -7.26 -4.16 -2.11
CA THR A 253 -7.11 -5.06 -3.24
C THR A 253 -8.51 -5.47 -3.73
N PRO A 254 -8.69 -5.73 -5.04
CA PRO A 254 -9.99 -6.16 -5.56
C PRO A 254 -10.33 -7.61 -5.17
N PHE A 255 -9.35 -8.39 -4.75
CA PHE A 255 -9.48 -9.78 -4.37
C PHE A 255 -8.65 -10.10 -3.12
N VAL A 256 -9.00 -11.21 -2.45
CA VAL A 256 -8.18 -11.81 -1.40
C VAL A 256 -6.92 -12.49 -1.96
N ALA A 257 -6.02 -12.95 -1.08
CA ALA A 257 -4.74 -13.53 -1.49
C ALA A 257 -4.94 -14.69 -2.50
N PRO A 258 -4.45 -14.56 -3.73
CA PRO A 258 -4.55 -15.64 -4.70
C PRO A 258 -3.52 -16.73 -4.36
N ARG A 259 -3.74 -17.96 -4.84
CA ARG A 259 -2.69 -18.97 -4.81
C ARG A 259 -1.46 -18.52 -5.59
N HIS A 260 -0.31 -19.01 -5.16
CA HIS A 260 0.93 -18.77 -5.86
C HIS A 260 0.84 -19.27 -7.31
N GLY A 261 1.21 -18.41 -8.25
CA GLY A 261 1.24 -18.73 -9.67
C GLY A 261 2.26 -19.83 -9.99
N SER A 262 1.99 -20.55 -11.08
CA SER A 262 2.93 -21.53 -11.61
C SER A 262 4.15 -20.83 -12.25
N ARG A 263 5.33 -21.45 -12.14
CA ARG A 263 6.55 -21.01 -12.82
C ARG A 263 6.75 -21.65 -14.21
N GLU A 264 5.74 -22.36 -14.72
CA GLU A 264 5.82 -23.02 -16.04
C GLU A 264 5.94 -22.03 -17.19
N SER A 265 5.36 -20.83 -17.05
CA SER A 265 5.50 -19.77 -18.03
C SER A 265 5.49 -18.39 -17.37
N VAL A 266 6.04 -17.42 -18.09
CA VAL A 266 6.04 -16.01 -17.68
C VAL A 266 4.62 -15.53 -17.41
N LEU A 267 3.67 -15.80 -18.33
CA LEU A 267 2.28 -15.36 -18.17
C LEU A 267 1.60 -16.00 -16.94
N LYS A 268 1.76 -17.32 -16.76
CA LYS A 268 1.23 -18.04 -15.59
C LYS A 268 1.82 -17.55 -14.27
N SER A 269 3.05 -17.04 -14.28
CA SER A 269 3.66 -16.46 -13.09
C SER A 269 3.07 -15.09 -12.69
N PHE A 270 2.42 -14.40 -13.63
CA PHE A 270 1.82 -13.08 -13.40
C PHE A 270 0.32 -13.07 -13.23
N GLU A 271 -0.37 -14.03 -13.85
CA GLU A 271 -1.83 -14.10 -13.90
C GLU A 271 -2.50 -13.85 -12.53
N PRO A 272 -2.04 -14.44 -11.41
CA PRO A 272 -2.66 -14.20 -10.10
C PRO A 272 -2.51 -12.76 -9.58
N SER A 273 -1.57 -11.98 -10.11
CA SER A 273 -1.26 -10.62 -9.66
C SER A 273 -1.89 -9.51 -10.52
N ILE A 274 -2.56 -9.86 -11.61
CA ILE A 274 -3.15 -8.89 -12.53
C ILE A 274 -4.23 -8.07 -11.81
N GLY A 275 -4.14 -6.74 -11.91
CA GLY A 275 -5.10 -5.81 -11.30
C GLY A 275 -4.96 -5.61 -9.79
N MET A 276 -4.03 -6.31 -9.13
CA MET A 276 -3.83 -6.23 -7.67
C MET A 276 -3.53 -4.82 -7.18
N THR A 277 -2.86 -4.00 -7.99
CA THR A 277 -2.44 -2.64 -7.66
C THR A 277 -3.40 -1.55 -8.16
N ASN A 278 -4.59 -1.92 -8.66
CA ASN A 278 -5.52 -0.98 -9.30
C ASN A 278 -5.89 0.20 -8.40
N ASN A 279 -6.15 -0.09 -7.12
CA ASN A 279 -6.53 0.93 -6.16
C ASN A 279 -5.34 1.52 -5.41
N THR A 280 -4.13 0.93 -5.50
CA THR A 280 -3.00 1.36 -4.67
C THR A 280 -2.01 2.23 -5.42
N ALA A 281 -1.70 1.90 -6.68
CA ALA A 281 -0.62 2.52 -7.43
C ALA A 281 -0.82 4.03 -7.64
N ILE A 282 -2.06 4.47 -7.81
CA ILE A 282 -2.34 5.88 -8.02
C ILE A 282 -1.87 6.77 -6.87
N PHE A 283 -1.87 6.27 -5.63
CA PHE A 283 -1.46 7.05 -4.47
C PHE A 283 0.06 7.14 -4.29
N ASN A 284 0.82 6.38 -5.07
CA ASN A 284 2.25 6.59 -5.26
C ASN A 284 2.45 7.77 -6.24
N VAL A 285 1.74 7.73 -7.37
CA VAL A 285 1.77 8.80 -8.39
C VAL A 285 1.35 10.16 -7.82
N THR A 286 0.30 10.20 -7.00
CA THR A 286 -0.18 11.45 -6.40
C THR A 286 0.58 11.83 -5.13
N GLY A 287 1.23 10.87 -4.47
CA GLY A 287 1.96 11.05 -3.22
C GLY A 287 1.10 11.09 -1.96
N ASN A 288 -0.23 10.94 -2.05
CA ASN A 288 -1.15 11.00 -0.91
C ASN A 288 -0.90 9.90 0.13
N PRO A 289 -1.08 10.16 1.44
CA PRO A 289 -1.00 9.12 2.47
C PRO A 289 -2.15 8.13 2.33
N ALA A 290 -1.84 6.84 2.39
CA ALA A 290 -2.80 5.76 2.23
C ALA A 290 -2.48 4.58 3.16
N LEU A 291 -3.47 4.14 3.94
CA LEU A 291 -3.37 3.04 4.90
C LEU A 291 -4.27 1.88 4.46
N SER A 292 -3.78 0.64 4.59
CA SER A 292 -4.57 -0.58 4.53
C SER A 292 -4.88 -1.07 5.94
N LEU A 293 -6.16 -1.23 6.28
CA LEU A 293 -6.65 -1.76 7.54
C LEU A 293 -7.40 -3.08 7.27
N PRO A 294 -7.11 -4.19 7.98
CA PRO A 294 -7.90 -5.40 7.86
C PRO A 294 -9.32 -5.17 8.43
N VAL A 295 -10.36 -5.59 7.69
CA VAL A 295 -11.75 -5.30 8.06
C VAL A 295 -12.70 -6.50 8.00
N GLY A 296 -12.18 -7.69 7.69
CA GLY A 296 -12.97 -8.92 7.68
C GLY A 296 -12.37 -9.95 6.74
N TRP A 297 -13.22 -10.87 6.27
CA TRP A 297 -12.81 -12.06 5.54
C TRP A 297 -13.64 -12.25 4.27
N SER A 298 -13.02 -12.83 3.27
CA SER A 298 -13.71 -13.37 2.09
C SER A 298 -13.15 -14.75 1.77
N LYS A 299 -13.99 -15.61 1.20
CA LYS A 299 -13.59 -16.92 0.71
C LYS A 299 -12.48 -16.80 -0.33
N ALA A 300 -11.53 -17.73 -0.30
CA ALA A 300 -10.56 -17.90 -1.38
C ALA A 300 -11.29 -18.30 -2.68
N VAL A 301 -10.71 -17.91 -3.83
CA VAL A 301 -11.32 -18.17 -5.15
C VAL A 301 -11.40 -19.65 -5.47
N ASP A 302 -10.41 -20.41 -5.00
CA ASP A 302 -10.16 -21.79 -5.37
C ASP A 302 -10.37 -22.76 -4.22
N ASP A 303 -10.78 -22.27 -3.05
CA ASP A 303 -11.17 -23.07 -1.91
C ASP A 303 -12.13 -22.29 -1.01
N GLU A 304 -13.44 -22.54 -1.16
CA GLU A 304 -14.46 -21.84 -0.38
C GLU A 304 -14.43 -22.15 1.13
N SER A 305 -13.69 -23.18 1.56
CA SER A 305 -13.48 -23.49 2.98
C SER A 305 -12.41 -22.60 3.63
N VAL A 306 -11.59 -21.94 2.82
CA VAL A 306 -10.53 -21.04 3.30
C VAL A 306 -11.02 -19.60 3.29
N LEU A 307 -11.00 -18.97 4.45
CA LEU A 307 -11.24 -17.54 4.61
C LEU A 307 -9.91 -16.78 4.59
N LEU A 308 -9.85 -15.72 3.80
CA LEU A 308 -8.68 -14.86 3.65
C LEU A 308 -9.01 -13.40 3.98
N PRO A 309 -8.05 -12.62 4.53
CA PRO A 309 -8.31 -11.26 4.97
C PRO A 309 -8.70 -10.31 3.83
N VAL A 310 -9.53 -9.34 4.16
CA VAL A 310 -9.91 -8.22 3.28
C VAL A 310 -9.43 -6.91 3.91
N GLY A 311 -8.69 -6.11 3.15
CA GLY A 311 -8.22 -4.80 3.57
C GLY A 311 -9.07 -3.63 3.05
N LEU A 312 -9.41 -2.69 3.93
CA LEU A 312 -9.92 -1.37 3.60
C LEU A 312 -8.76 -0.39 3.39
N GLN A 313 -8.72 0.28 2.25
CA GLN A 313 -7.80 1.37 2.02
C GLN A 313 -8.43 2.71 2.42
N ILE A 314 -7.74 3.47 3.27
CA ILE A 314 -8.13 4.80 3.75
C ILE A 314 -7.08 5.78 3.26
N VAL A 315 -7.51 6.81 2.52
CA VAL A 315 -6.62 7.78 1.87
C VAL A 315 -6.95 9.18 2.35
N GLY A 316 -5.93 9.98 2.65
CA GLY A 316 -6.05 11.38 3.04
C GLY A 316 -5.43 12.33 2.04
N GLY A 317 -5.68 13.63 2.24
CA GLY A 317 -4.94 14.70 1.57
C GLY A 317 -3.45 14.68 1.93
N LEU A 318 -2.62 15.37 1.15
CA LEU A 318 -1.19 15.49 1.46
C LEU A 318 -0.98 16.06 2.87
N TRP A 319 -0.06 15.46 3.62
CA TRP A 319 0.27 15.82 5.01
C TRP A 319 -0.90 15.66 6.01
N GLN A 320 -1.89 14.82 5.69
CA GLN A 320 -3.04 14.52 6.55
C GLN A 320 -2.97 13.11 7.15
N GLU A 321 -1.79 12.59 7.45
CA GLU A 321 -1.59 11.25 8.03
C GLU A 321 -2.44 11.04 9.29
N LYS A 322 -2.53 12.06 10.16
CA LYS A 322 -3.36 12.01 11.38
C LYS A 322 -4.83 11.73 11.06
N LYS A 323 -5.40 12.31 9.99
CA LYS A 323 -6.79 12.02 9.60
C LYS A 323 -6.95 10.55 9.19
N VAL A 324 -6.02 10.03 8.39
CA VAL A 324 -6.02 8.64 7.94
C VAL A 324 -5.94 7.68 9.13
N LEU A 325 -4.96 7.92 10.02
CA LEU A 325 -4.76 7.13 11.23
C LEU A 325 -5.95 7.20 12.19
N ASN A 326 -6.54 8.38 12.39
CA ASN A 326 -7.66 8.55 13.32
C ASN A 326 -8.91 7.80 12.84
N VAL A 327 -9.21 7.82 11.53
CA VAL A 327 -10.30 7.04 10.96
C VAL A 327 -10.01 5.54 11.09
N ALA A 328 -8.78 5.12 10.79
CA ALA A 328 -8.36 3.72 10.92
C ALA A 328 -8.51 3.24 12.37
N LYS A 329 -8.04 4.03 13.34
CA LYS A 329 -8.09 3.69 14.77
C LYS A 329 -9.51 3.63 15.30
N ALA A 330 -10.35 4.61 14.94
CA ALA A 330 -11.74 4.61 15.37
C ALA A 330 -12.52 3.40 14.82
N LEU A 331 -12.20 2.97 13.59
CA LEU A 331 -12.77 1.77 13.00
C LEU A 331 -12.22 0.50 13.67
N GLU A 332 -10.89 0.35 13.79
CA GLU A 332 -10.22 -0.77 14.47
C GLU A 332 -10.75 -0.97 15.90
N SER A 333 -11.00 0.12 16.63
CA SER A 333 -11.48 0.05 18.03
C SER A 333 -12.96 -0.31 18.16
N SER A 334 -13.71 -0.37 17.05
CA SER A 334 -15.16 -0.58 17.07
C SER A 334 -15.59 -2.04 16.91
N PHE A 335 -14.66 -2.93 16.54
CA PHE A 335 -14.94 -4.35 16.32
C PHE A 335 -13.66 -5.19 16.32
N ASP A 336 -13.83 -6.50 16.48
CA ASP A 336 -12.75 -7.47 16.26
C ASP A 336 -12.91 -8.11 14.87
N TRP A 337 -12.11 -7.63 13.91
CA TRP A 337 -12.16 -8.11 12.53
C TRP A 337 -11.76 -9.59 12.40
N GLU A 338 -11.02 -10.15 13.36
CA GLU A 338 -10.65 -11.57 13.35
C GLU A 338 -11.82 -12.48 13.69
N GLN A 339 -12.85 -11.96 14.38
CA GLN A 339 -14.04 -12.70 14.82
C GLN A 339 -15.24 -12.49 13.89
N GLU A 340 -15.34 -11.31 13.26
CA GLU A 340 -16.40 -10.98 12.30
C GLU A 340 -16.29 -11.81 11.03
N GLY A 341 -17.35 -12.52 10.63
CA GLY A 341 -17.37 -13.35 9.42
C GLY A 341 -16.98 -14.82 9.60
N LYS A 342 -16.51 -15.23 10.79
CA LYS A 342 -16.30 -16.66 11.13
C LYS A 342 -17.55 -17.35 11.70
N SER A 343 -18.61 -16.58 11.99
CA SER A 343 -19.85 -17.05 12.62
C SER A 343 -20.77 -17.90 11.72
N THR A 344 -20.30 -18.36 10.55
CA THR A 344 -21.04 -19.27 9.66
C THR A 344 -20.26 -20.51 9.24
N VAL A 345 -19.07 -20.74 9.81
CA VAL A 345 -18.31 -21.97 9.59
C VAL A 345 -17.98 -22.57 10.95
N GLU A 346 -18.85 -23.48 11.43
CA GLU A 346 -18.49 -24.42 12.48
C GLU A 346 -17.21 -25.16 12.05
N GLU A 347 -16.29 -25.35 13.01
CA GLU A 347 -15.00 -26.05 12.89
C GLU A 347 -13.82 -25.26 12.27
N THR A 348 -13.38 -24.17 12.92
CA THR A 348 -11.97 -23.70 12.84
C THR A 348 -11.42 -23.26 14.21
N GLU A 349 -11.75 -24.01 15.28
CA GLU A 349 -11.14 -23.79 16.60
C GLU A 349 -9.67 -24.25 16.66
N ASP A 350 -9.24 -25.23 15.84
CA ASP A 350 -7.91 -25.83 16.00
C ASP A 350 -6.75 -24.93 15.52
N VAL A 351 -6.91 -24.15 14.46
CA VAL A 351 -5.82 -23.29 13.95
C VAL A 351 -5.63 -22.03 14.81
N LEU A 352 -6.73 -21.48 15.35
CA LEU A 352 -6.66 -20.33 16.26
C LEU A 352 -6.14 -20.71 17.65
N ASN A 353 -6.40 -21.94 18.10
CA ASN A 353 -5.83 -22.47 19.34
C ASN A 353 -4.31 -22.69 19.23
N GLU A 354 -3.80 -23.06 18.05
CA GLU A 354 -2.35 -23.15 17.79
C GLU A 354 -1.68 -21.76 17.87
N VAL A 355 -2.27 -20.74 17.23
CA VAL A 355 -1.76 -19.35 17.27
C VAL A 355 -1.88 -18.74 18.67
N ARG A 356 -2.94 -19.06 19.43
CA ARG A 356 -3.08 -18.65 20.84
C ARG A 356 -2.09 -19.35 21.77
N ARG A 357 -1.78 -20.63 21.57
CA ARG A 357 -0.71 -21.32 22.32
C ARG A 357 0.66 -20.70 22.09
N VAL A 358 0.92 -20.22 20.88
CA VAL A 358 2.16 -19.47 20.58
C VAL A 358 2.15 -18.08 21.25
N ARG A 359 0.98 -17.41 21.36
CA ARG A 359 0.82 -16.16 22.12
C ARG A 359 1.11 -16.30 23.62
N GLU A 360 0.72 -17.41 24.25
CA GLU A 360 0.91 -17.60 25.70
C GLU A 360 2.30 -18.11 26.08
N SER A 361 2.98 -18.81 25.17
CA SER A 361 4.34 -19.35 25.40
C SER A 361 5.47 -18.35 25.13
N SER A 362 5.18 -17.19 24.53
CA SER A 362 6.15 -16.13 24.24
C SER A 362 6.23 -15.04 25.32
N HIS A 363 5.49 -15.20 26.43
CA HIS A 363 5.49 -14.32 27.60
C HIS A 363 6.00 -15.00 28.90
N LEU A 364 6.73 -16.12 28.79
CA LEU A 364 7.42 -16.78 29.92
C LEU A 364 8.94 -16.77 29.75
#